data_AF-A0A1Q6ILB5-F1
#
_entry.id   AF-A0A1Q6ILB5-F1
#
_cell.length_a   1.000
_cell.length_b   1.000
_cell.length_c   1.000
_cell.angle_alpha   90.00
_cell.angle_beta   90.00
_cell.angle_gamma   90.00
#
_symmetry.space_group_name_H-M   'P 1'
#
loop_
_entity.id
_entity.type
_entity.pdbx_description
1 polymer ?
#
loop_
_entity_poly.entity_id
_entity_poly.type
_entity_poly.pdbx_seq_one_letter_code
_entity_poly.pdbx_strand_id
1 'polypeptide(L)'
;MLGINNKYIENVKQTLQLLDKYDIRVAIHSILTQRNSTKEDFISIFHFIKSLSNILYWKPDIGGESIYVNSAIQGTIAPTKEAQASISALCKKLQNKANFPILSSGLDKEDTNSSTKTWAKFNERSVCSGNYLQLFVLPDGNVTICEELYWHPKFIVGNILEQSLNDIWNSEAALNLYYLKQSNISDESPCKTCKDYEACRIPKQVCYRDIVRKYGTKHWDYPDVNCPKSL
;
A
#
# COMPACT_ATOMS: atom_id res chain seq x y z
N MET A 1 0.24 -20.57 -9.91
CA MET A 1 -1.23 -20.61 -9.75
C MET A 1 -1.49 -20.78 -8.25
N LEU A 2 -2.33 -19.98 -7.60
CA LEU A 2 -2.42 -19.84 -6.12
C LEU A 2 -2.89 -21.10 -5.33
N GLY A 3 -2.95 -22.29 -5.96
CA GLY A 3 -3.30 -23.55 -5.26
C GLY A 3 -4.70 -23.58 -4.65
N ILE A 4 -5.62 -22.76 -5.17
CA ILE A 4 -6.94 -22.56 -4.56
C ILE A 4 -7.92 -23.64 -5.05
N ASN A 5 -8.69 -24.23 -4.14
CA ASN A 5 -9.71 -25.22 -4.50
C ASN A 5 -10.89 -24.59 -5.29
N ASN A 6 -11.61 -25.40 -6.05
CA ASN A 6 -12.76 -24.95 -6.85
C ASN A 6 -13.94 -24.42 -6.01
N LYS A 7 -13.93 -24.59 -4.69
CA LYS A 7 -14.98 -24.15 -3.75
C LYS A 7 -14.66 -22.83 -3.05
N TYR A 8 -13.50 -22.21 -3.31
CA TYR A 8 -13.07 -21.03 -2.55
C TYR A 8 -14.07 -19.88 -2.60
N ILE A 9 -14.58 -19.55 -3.79
CA ILE A 9 -15.57 -18.48 -3.95
C ILE A 9 -16.86 -18.81 -3.20
N GLU A 10 -17.31 -20.05 -3.24
CA GLU A 10 -18.52 -20.47 -2.50
C GLU A 10 -18.30 -20.40 -0.99
N ASN A 11 -17.12 -20.77 -0.49
CA ASN A 11 -16.78 -20.63 0.92
C ASN A 11 -16.73 -19.16 1.36
N VAL A 12 -16.21 -18.25 0.52
CA VAL A 12 -16.22 -16.80 0.79
C VAL A 12 -17.65 -16.26 0.84
N LYS A 13 -18.51 -16.64 -0.13
CA LYS A 13 -19.93 -16.25 -0.11
C LYS A 13 -20.64 -16.78 1.14
N GLN A 14 -20.44 -18.05 1.48
CA GLN A 14 -21.01 -18.66 2.67
C GLN A 14 -20.56 -17.94 3.95
N THR A 15 -19.29 -17.55 4.02
CA THR A 15 -18.76 -16.76 5.14
C THR A 15 -19.50 -15.43 5.27
N LEU A 16 -19.67 -14.69 4.17
CA LEU A 16 -20.39 -13.41 4.17
C LEU A 16 -21.87 -13.57 4.55
N GLN A 17 -22.54 -14.63 4.07
CA GLN A 17 -23.92 -14.95 4.46
C GLN A 17 -24.04 -15.32 5.94
N LEU A 18 -23.06 -16.04 6.50
CA LEU A 18 -23.03 -16.35 7.93
C LEU A 18 -22.81 -15.08 8.77
N LEU A 19 -21.91 -14.20 8.34
CA LEU A 19 -21.69 -12.91 9.01
C LEU A 19 -22.96 -12.06 8.99
N ASP A 20 -23.71 -12.05 7.87
CA ASP A 20 -25.00 -11.35 7.76
C ASP A 20 -26.07 -11.97 8.67
N LYS A 21 -26.18 -13.31 8.68
CA LYS A 21 -27.09 -14.04 9.58
C LYS A 21 -26.88 -13.71 11.06
N TYR A 22 -25.65 -13.46 11.48
CA TYR A 22 -25.31 -13.14 12.87
C TYR A 22 -25.08 -11.63 13.11
N ASP A 23 -25.50 -10.77 12.18
CA ASP A 23 -25.40 -9.30 12.27
C ASP A 23 -23.97 -8.79 12.59
N ILE A 24 -22.97 -9.49 12.09
CA ILE A 24 -21.57 -9.06 12.22
C ILE A 24 -21.29 -8.10 11.07
N ARG A 25 -21.05 -6.83 11.39
CA ARG A 25 -20.79 -5.79 10.39
C ARG A 25 -19.51 -6.06 9.59
N VAL A 26 -19.58 -5.96 8.25
CA VAL A 26 -18.45 -6.30 7.35
C VAL A 26 -18.05 -5.11 6.49
N ALA A 27 -16.74 -4.82 6.45
CA ALA A 27 -16.13 -3.98 5.42
C ALA A 27 -15.55 -4.87 4.31
N ILE A 28 -15.92 -4.62 3.06
CA ILE A 28 -15.45 -5.43 1.92
C ILE A 28 -14.45 -4.62 1.11
N HIS A 29 -13.24 -5.17 0.94
CA HIS A 29 -12.23 -4.62 0.03
C HIS A 29 -12.04 -5.61 -1.13
N SER A 30 -12.23 -5.14 -2.36
CA SER A 30 -12.10 -5.97 -3.56
C SER A 30 -10.92 -5.50 -4.40
N ILE A 31 -9.93 -6.38 -4.59
CA ILE A 31 -8.73 -6.05 -5.35
C ILE A 31 -8.98 -6.26 -6.85
N LEU A 32 -8.89 -5.17 -7.60
CA LEU A 32 -9.00 -5.13 -9.05
C LEU A 32 -7.63 -5.33 -9.68
N THR A 33 -7.56 -6.22 -10.65
CA THR A 33 -6.38 -6.57 -11.43
C THR A 33 -6.79 -6.67 -12.90
N GLN A 34 -5.84 -6.79 -13.83
CA GLN A 34 -6.15 -7.02 -15.25
C GLN A 34 -7.02 -8.27 -15.50
N ARG A 35 -7.11 -9.19 -14.53
CA ARG A 35 -7.86 -10.45 -14.66
C ARG A 35 -9.33 -10.35 -14.26
N ASN A 36 -9.71 -9.33 -13.49
CA ASN A 36 -11.04 -9.23 -12.86
C ASN A 36 -11.57 -7.79 -12.83
N SER A 37 -11.11 -6.95 -13.77
CA SER A 37 -11.49 -5.55 -13.88
C SER A 37 -12.46 -5.30 -15.04
N THR A 38 -13.29 -6.28 -15.40
CA THR A 38 -14.37 -6.05 -16.37
C THR A 38 -15.62 -5.50 -15.66
N LYS A 39 -16.53 -4.92 -16.45
CA LYS A 39 -17.81 -4.44 -15.94
C LYS A 39 -18.65 -5.61 -15.41
N GLU A 40 -18.60 -6.74 -16.10
CA GLU A 40 -19.33 -7.96 -15.79
C GLU A 40 -18.88 -8.55 -14.46
N ASP A 41 -17.56 -8.63 -14.23
CA ASP A 41 -16.97 -9.05 -12.95
C ASP A 41 -17.49 -8.16 -11.81
N PHE A 42 -17.39 -6.84 -12.00
CA PHE A 42 -17.77 -5.87 -10.98
C PHE A 42 -19.27 -5.93 -10.63
N ILE A 43 -20.14 -6.07 -11.64
CA ILE A 43 -21.59 -6.20 -11.43
C ILE A 43 -21.93 -7.51 -10.72
N SER A 44 -21.23 -8.61 -11.04
CA SER A 44 -21.47 -9.91 -10.39
C SER A 44 -21.21 -9.83 -8.88
N ILE A 45 -20.12 -9.16 -8.48
CA ILE A 45 -19.77 -8.91 -7.08
C ILE A 45 -20.82 -8.01 -6.43
N PHE A 46 -21.19 -6.91 -7.09
CA PHE A 46 -22.19 -5.97 -6.59
C PHE A 46 -23.54 -6.65 -6.31
N HIS A 47 -24.06 -7.48 -7.23
CA HIS A 47 -25.34 -8.16 -7.04
C HIS A 47 -25.33 -9.09 -5.83
N PHE A 48 -24.22 -9.80 -5.60
CA PHE A 48 -24.08 -10.64 -4.42
C PHE A 48 -24.05 -9.79 -3.15
N ILE A 49 -23.15 -8.80 -3.06
CA ILE A 49 -22.96 -7.99 -1.85
C ILE A 49 -24.20 -7.17 -1.52
N LYS A 50 -24.93 -6.66 -2.52
CA LYS A 50 -26.17 -5.90 -2.34
C LYS A 50 -27.26 -6.69 -1.60
N SER A 51 -27.23 -8.03 -1.68
CA SER A 51 -28.20 -8.88 -0.98
C SER A 51 -27.98 -8.96 0.54
N LEU A 52 -26.82 -8.51 1.03
CA LEU A 52 -26.42 -8.55 2.43
C LEU A 52 -26.77 -7.22 3.11
N SER A 53 -27.26 -7.30 4.35
CA SER A 53 -27.73 -6.17 5.15
C SER A 53 -26.66 -5.60 6.08
N ASN A 54 -25.67 -6.41 6.46
CA ASN A 54 -24.61 -6.10 7.42
C ASN A 54 -23.37 -5.36 6.83
N ILE A 55 -23.44 -4.89 5.58
CA ILE A 55 -22.28 -4.29 4.90
C ILE A 55 -22.06 -2.85 5.36
N LEU A 56 -20.90 -2.58 5.95
CA LEU A 56 -20.48 -1.23 6.36
C LEU A 56 -20.16 -0.35 5.17
N TYR A 57 -19.37 -0.88 4.25
CA TYR A 57 -18.98 -0.25 2.99
C TYR A 57 -18.32 -1.28 2.08
N TRP A 58 -18.29 -0.97 0.80
CA TRP A 58 -17.52 -1.70 -0.20
C TRP A 58 -16.47 -0.77 -0.83
N LYS A 59 -15.21 -1.19 -0.81
CA LYS A 59 -14.07 -0.43 -1.35
C LYS A 59 -13.36 -1.25 -2.42
N PRO A 60 -13.56 -0.94 -3.71
CA PRO A 60 -12.72 -1.49 -4.76
C PRO A 60 -11.35 -0.82 -4.70
N ASP A 61 -10.30 -1.62 -4.62
CA ASP A 61 -8.91 -1.17 -4.57
C ASP A 61 -8.12 -1.70 -5.77
N ILE A 62 -7.14 -0.94 -6.22
CA ILE A 62 -6.24 -1.36 -7.31
C ILE A 62 -5.20 -2.32 -6.75
N GLY A 63 -5.02 -3.46 -7.41
CA GLY A 63 -3.92 -4.39 -7.14
C GLY A 63 -2.58 -3.72 -7.45
N GLY A 64 -1.81 -3.46 -6.40
CA GLY A 64 -0.43 -2.98 -6.50
C GLY A 64 0.58 -4.13 -6.55
N GLU A 65 1.79 -3.83 -7.03
CA GLU A 65 2.88 -4.81 -7.11
C GLU A 65 3.80 -4.67 -5.90
N SER A 66 4.04 -5.72 -5.14
CA SER A 66 5.02 -5.65 -4.05
C SER A 66 6.44 -5.43 -4.59
N ILE A 67 7.38 -5.00 -3.74
CA ILE A 67 8.81 -4.91 -4.12
C ILE A 67 9.45 -6.28 -4.40
N TYR A 68 8.74 -7.38 -4.12
CA TYR A 68 9.15 -8.76 -4.35
C TYR A 68 8.49 -9.39 -5.57
N VAL A 69 7.80 -8.59 -6.40
CA VAL A 69 7.16 -9.08 -7.62
C VAL A 69 8.20 -9.70 -8.55
N ASN A 70 7.85 -10.84 -9.16
CA ASN A 70 8.70 -11.44 -10.18
C ASN A 70 8.73 -10.53 -11.41
N SER A 71 9.94 -10.22 -11.90
CA SER A 71 10.15 -9.35 -13.07
C SER A 71 9.38 -9.81 -14.32
N ALA A 72 9.13 -11.12 -14.46
CA ALA A 72 8.36 -11.68 -15.58
C ALA A 72 6.88 -11.24 -15.60
N ILE A 73 6.33 -10.77 -14.48
CA ILE A 73 4.92 -10.34 -14.37
C ILE A 73 4.77 -8.87 -13.96
N GLN A 74 5.88 -8.14 -13.86
CA GLN A 74 5.88 -6.72 -13.52
C GLN A 74 5.10 -5.92 -14.58
N GLY A 75 4.26 -4.99 -14.14
CA GLY A 75 3.34 -4.22 -14.98
C GLY A 75 2.09 -4.97 -15.45
N THR A 76 1.91 -6.24 -15.07
CA THR A 76 0.77 -7.07 -15.55
C THR A 76 -0.35 -7.23 -14.51
N ILE A 77 -0.16 -6.70 -13.30
CA ILE A 77 -1.11 -6.88 -12.19
C ILE A 77 -2.19 -5.80 -12.22
N ALA A 78 -1.79 -4.52 -12.19
CA ALA A 78 -2.72 -3.40 -12.07
C ALA A 78 -3.65 -3.31 -13.30
N PRO A 79 -4.95 -3.01 -13.12
CA PRO A 79 -5.88 -2.79 -14.24
C PRO A 79 -5.42 -1.65 -15.14
N THR A 80 -5.87 -1.65 -16.41
CA THR A 80 -5.62 -0.52 -17.32
C THR A 80 -6.35 0.75 -16.85
N LYS A 81 -5.89 1.92 -17.30
CA LYS A 81 -6.53 3.22 -16.98
C LYS A 81 -7.99 3.26 -17.43
N GLU A 82 -8.28 2.67 -18.58
CA GLU A 82 -9.64 2.57 -19.14
C GLU A 82 -10.53 1.70 -18.24
N ALA A 83 -10.02 0.56 -17.77
CA ALA A 83 -10.74 -0.30 -16.85
C ALA A 83 -11.02 0.40 -15.51
N GLN A 84 -10.03 1.10 -14.95
CA GLN A 84 -10.18 1.88 -13.71
C GLN A 84 -11.26 2.97 -13.86
N ALA A 85 -11.20 3.76 -14.93
CA ALA A 85 -12.18 4.81 -15.22
C ALA A 85 -13.60 4.25 -15.41
N SER A 86 -13.71 3.12 -16.13
CA SER A 86 -14.99 2.42 -16.34
C SER A 86 -15.60 1.95 -15.02
N ILE A 87 -14.80 1.34 -14.14
CA ILE A 87 -15.26 0.86 -12.83
C ILE A 87 -15.59 2.03 -11.90
N SER A 88 -14.81 3.11 -11.91
CA SER A 88 -15.12 4.31 -11.13
C SER A 88 -16.46 4.92 -11.52
N ALA A 89 -16.72 5.05 -12.83
CA ALA A 89 -18.02 5.51 -13.33
C ALA A 89 -19.16 4.55 -12.92
N LEU A 90 -18.89 3.24 -12.90
CA LEU A 90 -19.84 2.24 -12.45
C LEU A 90 -20.14 2.34 -10.95
N CYS A 91 -19.14 2.58 -10.09
CA CYS A 91 -19.33 2.81 -8.66
C CYS A 91 -20.33 3.95 -8.41
N LYS A 92 -20.14 5.08 -9.11
CA LYS A 92 -21.04 6.25 -9.02
C LYS A 92 -22.49 5.90 -9.43
N LYS A 93 -22.67 5.09 -10.48
CA LYS A 93 -23.99 4.62 -10.93
C LYS A 93 -24.65 3.65 -9.97
N LEU A 94 -23.87 2.78 -9.32
CA LEU A 94 -24.38 1.74 -8.42
C LEU A 94 -24.61 2.23 -7.00
N GLN A 95 -23.99 3.35 -6.58
CA GLN A 95 -24.14 3.90 -5.24
C GLN A 95 -25.61 4.09 -4.83
N ASN A 96 -26.44 4.66 -5.72
CA ASN A 96 -27.87 4.90 -5.45
C ASN A 96 -28.71 3.61 -5.42
N LYS A 97 -28.11 2.47 -5.77
CA LYS A 97 -28.75 1.15 -5.75
C LYS A 97 -28.29 0.31 -4.56
N ALA A 98 -27.37 0.80 -3.74
CA ALA A 98 -26.81 0.10 -2.58
C ALA A 98 -27.33 0.72 -1.29
N ASN A 99 -27.50 -0.09 -0.25
CA ASN A 99 -27.81 0.39 1.10
C ASN A 99 -26.53 0.70 1.91
N PHE A 100 -25.36 0.65 1.25
CA PHE A 100 -24.05 0.88 1.85
C PHE A 100 -23.21 1.81 0.96
N PRO A 101 -22.21 2.50 1.51
CA PRO A 101 -21.25 3.30 0.74
C PRO A 101 -20.36 2.43 -0.15
N ILE A 102 -20.13 2.89 -1.38
CA ILE A 102 -19.14 2.37 -2.34
C ILE A 102 -18.00 3.39 -2.41
N LEU A 103 -16.83 3.05 -1.88
CA LEU A 103 -15.69 3.95 -1.75
C LEU A 103 -14.75 3.82 -2.94
N SER A 104 -14.90 4.67 -3.97
CA SER A 104 -14.13 4.59 -5.22
C SER A 104 -12.95 5.57 -5.32
N SER A 105 -12.60 6.29 -4.25
CA SER A 105 -11.55 7.33 -4.28
C SER A 105 -10.16 6.80 -4.65
N GLY A 106 -9.90 5.51 -4.48
CA GLY A 106 -8.66 4.85 -4.87
C GLY A 106 -8.53 4.54 -6.37
N LEU A 107 -9.62 4.61 -7.13
CA LEU A 107 -9.65 4.23 -8.56
C LEU A 107 -9.31 5.40 -9.50
N ASP A 108 -9.62 6.62 -9.08
CA ASP A 108 -9.45 7.84 -9.87
C ASP A 108 -8.06 8.47 -9.66
N LYS A 109 -7.02 7.69 -9.32
CA LYS A 109 -5.67 8.25 -9.22
C LYS A 109 -5.23 8.74 -10.61
N GLU A 110 -5.49 10.03 -10.85
CA GLU A 110 -4.82 10.80 -11.88
C GLU A 110 -3.33 10.48 -11.77
N ASP A 111 -2.70 10.21 -12.92
CA ASP A 111 -1.25 10.19 -12.90
C ASP A 111 -0.82 11.56 -12.43
N THR A 112 -0.29 11.65 -11.21
CA THR A 112 0.50 12.79 -10.79
C THR A 112 1.84 12.83 -11.54
N ASN A 113 1.88 12.36 -12.78
CA ASN A 113 2.74 12.84 -13.85
C ASN A 113 2.29 14.26 -14.26
N SER A 114 2.00 15.15 -13.30
CA SER A 114 2.13 16.56 -13.64
C SER A 114 3.60 16.74 -13.98
N SER A 115 3.86 17.13 -15.22
CA SER A 115 5.18 17.28 -15.84
C SER A 115 6.16 18.18 -15.06
N THR A 116 5.72 18.84 -13.98
CA THR A 116 6.54 19.66 -13.10
C THR A 116 6.62 19.08 -11.69
N LYS A 117 7.72 18.38 -11.40
CA LYS A 117 8.13 18.11 -10.01
C LYS A 117 8.69 19.40 -9.43
N THR A 118 7.88 20.14 -8.68
CA THR A 118 8.33 21.34 -7.94
C THR A 118 8.52 21.00 -6.46
N TRP A 119 9.39 21.77 -5.77
CA TRP A 119 9.57 21.62 -4.33
C TRP A 119 8.30 21.86 -3.53
N ALA A 120 7.49 22.86 -3.93
CA ALA A 120 6.21 23.17 -3.29
C ALA A 120 5.26 21.96 -3.34
N LYS A 121 5.04 21.40 -4.54
CA LYS A 121 4.19 20.22 -4.71
C LYS A 121 4.73 18.99 -3.99
N PHE A 122 6.04 18.77 -4.04
CA PHE A 122 6.67 17.67 -3.31
C PHE A 122 6.49 17.80 -1.79
N ASN A 123 6.45 19.02 -1.26
CA ASN A 123 6.21 19.27 0.16
C ASN A 123 4.74 19.14 0.57
N GLU A 124 3.79 18.99 -0.37
CA GLU A 124 2.40 18.65 -0.06
C GLU A 124 2.20 17.15 0.21
N ARG A 125 3.23 16.31 -0.04
CA ARG A 125 3.15 14.85 0.15
C ARG A 125 2.74 14.45 1.58
N SER A 126 2.20 13.25 1.73
CA SER A 126 1.84 12.70 3.04
C SER A 126 3.09 12.30 3.86
N VAL A 127 2.94 12.26 5.18
CA VAL A 127 3.98 11.76 6.11
C VAL A 127 4.04 10.23 6.04
N CYS A 128 5.24 9.67 5.94
CA CYS A 128 5.42 8.22 6.10
C CYS A 128 5.25 7.85 7.59
N SER A 129 4.29 6.97 7.90
CA SER A 129 4.03 6.51 9.27
C SER A 129 5.01 5.44 9.76
N GLY A 130 5.74 4.80 8.84
CA GLY A 130 6.65 3.70 9.17
C GLY A 130 7.74 4.16 10.13
N ASN A 131 7.90 3.43 11.24
CA ASN A 131 8.86 3.76 12.30
C ASN A 131 8.66 5.15 12.94
N TYR A 132 7.44 5.69 12.84
CA TYR A 132 7.04 6.94 13.49
C TYR A 132 5.76 6.77 14.29
N LEU A 133 4.74 6.14 13.70
CA LEU A 133 3.45 5.85 14.36
C LEU A 133 3.12 4.36 14.39
N GLN A 134 3.85 3.52 13.65
CA GLN A 134 3.56 2.11 13.53
C GLN A 134 4.82 1.25 13.34
N LEU A 135 4.70 0.00 13.78
CA LEU A 135 5.56 -1.13 13.48
C LEU A 135 4.69 -2.33 13.10
N PHE A 136 5.28 -3.35 12.49
CA PHE A 136 4.60 -4.58 12.10
C PHE A 136 5.36 -5.79 12.64
N VAL A 137 4.64 -6.68 13.31
CA VAL A 137 5.17 -7.95 13.79
C VAL A 137 4.91 -9.02 12.72
N LEU A 138 5.98 -9.66 12.25
CA LEU A 138 5.93 -10.73 11.28
C LEU A 138 5.64 -12.08 11.96
N PRO A 139 5.20 -13.11 11.21
CA PRO A 139 4.83 -14.40 11.80
C PRO A 139 5.96 -15.13 12.54
N ASP A 140 7.23 -14.80 12.25
CA ASP A 140 8.43 -15.33 12.91
C ASP A 140 8.91 -14.48 14.10
N GLY A 141 8.13 -13.47 14.49
CA GLY A 141 8.43 -12.55 15.58
C GLY A 141 9.30 -11.36 15.19
N ASN A 142 9.88 -11.33 13.98
CA ASN A 142 10.64 -10.17 13.53
C ASN A 142 9.73 -8.94 13.42
N VAL A 143 10.28 -7.76 13.74
CA VAL A 143 9.55 -6.49 13.67
C VAL A 143 10.11 -5.64 12.54
N THR A 144 9.24 -5.17 11.66
CA THR A 144 9.58 -4.27 10.54
C THR A 144 8.83 -2.95 10.64
N ILE A 145 9.28 -1.94 9.91
CA ILE A 145 8.68 -0.59 9.93
C ILE A 145 7.48 -0.45 8.97
N CYS A 146 7.32 -1.37 8.02
CA CYS A 146 6.27 -1.34 7.01
C CYS A 146 5.94 -2.75 6.50
N GLU A 147 4.65 -3.03 6.37
CA GLU A 147 4.08 -4.28 5.85
C GLU A 147 4.50 -4.59 4.41
N GLU A 148 4.98 -3.60 3.65
CA GLU A 148 5.51 -3.78 2.30
C GLU A 148 7.04 -3.90 2.23
N LEU A 149 7.73 -3.79 3.38
CA LEU A 149 9.20 -3.96 3.53
C LEU A 149 9.56 -5.19 4.36
N TYR A 150 8.60 -6.10 4.56
CA TYR A 150 8.60 -7.19 5.52
C TYR A 150 9.87 -8.05 5.53
N TRP A 151 10.40 -8.49 4.38
CA TRP A 151 11.63 -9.30 4.34
C TRP A 151 12.90 -8.51 4.02
N HIS A 152 12.84 -7.18 4.05
CA HIS A 152 14.01 -6.37 3.72
C HIS A 152 14.87 -6.16 4.98
N PRO A 153 16.11 -6.69 5.03
CA PRO A 153 16.89 -6.78 6.27
C PRO A 153 17.19 -5.42 6.90
N LYS A 154 17.38 -4.38 6.08
CA LYS A 154 17.60 -3.00 6.56
C LYS A 154 16.46 -2.46 7.43
N PHE A 155 15.26 -2.98 7.26
CA PHE A 155 14.04 -2.47 7.88
C PHE A 155 13.52 -3.35 9.02
N ILE A 156 14.25 -4.42 9.37
CA ILE A 156 14.01 -5.19 10.58
C ILE A 156 14.64 -4.44 11.76
N VAL A 157 13.84 -4.15 12.79
CA VAL A 157 14.21 -3.30 13.93
C VAL A 157 14.26 -4.05 15.27
N GLY A 158 13.94 -5.34 15.28
CA GLY A 158 14.01 -6.21 16.45
C GLY A 158 13.19 -7.48 16.29
N ASN A 159 13.06 -8.26 17.36
CA ASN A 159 12.24 -9.48 17.42
C ASN A 159 11.48 -9.59 18.74
N ILE A 160 10.16 -9.77 18.68
CA ILE A 160 9.29 -9.82 19.88
C ILE A 160 9.49 -11.07 20.75
N LEU A 161 10.16 -12.09 20.23
CA LEU A 161 10.51 -13.29 21.00
C LEU A 161 11.73 -13.06 21.89
N GLU A 162 12.49 -11.98 21.63
CA GLU A 162 13.74 -11.66 22.33
C GLU A 162 13.63 -10.36 23.14
N GLN A 163 12.78 -9.42 22.71
CA GLN A 163 12.71 -8.05 23.23
C GLN A 163 11.25 -7.61 23.44
N SER A 164 11.03 -6.70 24.38
CA SER A 164 9.71 -6.06 24.50
C SER A 164 9.47 -5.09 23.34
N LEU A 165 8.21 -4.81 22.99
CA LEU A 165 7.88 -3.80 21.98
C LEU A 165 8.46 -2.42 22.31
N ASN A 166 8.57 -2.08 23.60
CA ASN A 166 9.17 -0.82 24.02
C ASN A 166 10.67 -0.78 23.75
N ASP A 167 11.37 -1.89 23.99
CA ASP A 167 12.81 -1.98 23.70
C ASP A 167 13.06 -1.95 22.19
N ILE A 168 12.21 -2.63 21.39
CA ILE A 168 12.28 -2.60 19.92
C ILE A 168 12.02 -1.20 19.39
N TRP A 169 11.01 -0.49 19.92
CA TRP A 169 10.67 0.87 19.48
C TRP A 169 11.78 1.88 19.76
N ASN A 170 12.52 1.69 20.86
CA ASN A 170 13.65 2.52 21.25
C ASN A 170 15.00 1.90 20.87
N SER A 171 15.01 0.87 20.02
CA SER A 171 16.24 0.19 19.62
C SER A 171 17.11 1.11 18.76
N GLU A 172 18.41 0.82 18.73
CA GLU A 172 19.33 1.56 17.87
C GLU A 172 18.90 1.48 16.39
N ALA A 173 18.39 0.33 15.95
CA ALA A 173 17.91 0.14 14.58
C ALA A 173 16.71 1.04 14.25
N ALA A 174 15.72 1.11 15.16
CA ALA A 174 14.57 1.99 15.02
C ALA A 174 14.99 3.47 15.06
N LEU A 175 15.78 3.88 16.05
CA LEU A 175 16.22 5.27 16.19
C LEU A 175 17.09 5.73 15.01
N ASN A 176 17.97 4.88 14.49
CA ASN A 176 18.81 5.20 13.33
C ASN A 176 18.03 5.34 12.02
N LEU A 177 16.87 4.69 11.89
CA LEU A 177 15.98 4.85 10.75
C LEU A 177 15.12 6.12 10.86
N TYR A 178 14.67 6.47 12.06
CA TYR A 178 13.86 7.67 12.30
C TYR A 178 14.70 8.96 12.27
N TYR A 179 15.83 8.96 12.98
CA TYR A 179 16.81 10.03 13.03
C TYR A 179 17.97 9.81 12.06
N LEU A 180 17.66 9.35 10.83
CA LEU A 180 18.68 9.05 9.84
C LEU A 180 19.53 10.29 9.56
N LYS A 181 20.80 10.24 9.98
CA LYS A 181 21.76 11.31 9.74
C LYS A 181 22.22 11.30 8.29
N GLN A 182 22.41 12.47 7.70
CA GLN A 182 22.92 12.59 6.33
C GLN A 182 24.27 11.89 6.13
N SER A 183 25.13 11.88 7.16
CA SER A 183 26.41 11.17 7.16
C SER A 183 26.27 9.66 6.91
N ASN A 184 25.14 9.07 7.28
CA ASN A 184 24.85 7.63 7.19
C ASN A 184 24.19 7.23 5.86
N ILE A 185 23.97 8.20 4.96
CA ILE A 185 23.55 7.94 3.59
C ILE A 185 24.75 7.39 2.80
N SER A 186 24.50 6.45 1.90
CA SER A 186 25.49 5.84 1.02
C SER A 186 26.13 6.89 0.11
N ASP A 187 27.42 6.76 -0.18
CA ASP A 187 28.16 7.76 -0.95
C ASP A 187 27.67 7.88 -2.39
N GLU A 188 27.06 6.82 -2.92
CA GLU A 188 26.44 6.78 -4.24
C GLU A 188 25.08 7.49 -4.30
N SER A 189 24.44 7.74 -3.15
CA SER A 189 23.13 8.38 -3.11
C SER A 189 23.28 9.90 -3.28
N PRO A 190 22.52 10.53 -4.22
CA PRO A 190 22.47 11.99 -4.35
C PRO A 190 22.06 12.72 -3.07
N CYS A 191 21.42 12.02 -2.11
CA CYS A 191 21.04 12.60 -0.83
C CYS A 191 22.25 12.85 0.10
N LYS A 192 23.39 12.20 -0.10
CA LYS A 192 24.58 12.32 0.77
C LYS A 192 25.08 13.75 0.92
N THR A 193 25.01 14.53 -0.16
CA THR A 193 25.50 15.92 -0.20
C THR A 193 24.38 16.93 -0.49
N CYS A 194 23.12 16.48 -0.46
CA CYS A 194 21.97 17.34 -0.73
C CYS A 194 21.80 18.42 0.34
N LYS A 195 21.80 19.68 -0.06
CA LYS A 195 21.63 20.85 0.83
C LYS A 195 20.24 20.91 1.48
N ASP A 196 19.23 20.25 0.91
CA ASP A 196 17.86 20.25 1.42
C ASP A 196 17.53 18.97 2.21
N TYR A 197 18.53 18.19 2.62
CA TYR A 197 18.32 16.88 3.26
C TYR A 197 17.41 16.97 4.48
N GLU A 198 17.73 17.87 5.41
CA GLU A 198 16.98 18.04 6.65
C GLU A 198 15.55 18.55 6.37
N ALA A 199 15.43 19.58 5.55
CA ALA A 199 14.14 20.13 5.13
C ALA A 199 13.25 19.09 4.41
N CYS A 200 13.88 18.13 3.71
CA CYS A 200 13.21 17.01 3.07
C CYS A 200 12.73 15.98 4.09
N ARG A 201 13.64 15.42 4.90
CA ARG A 201 13.36 14.20 5.70
C ARG A 201 12.75 14.47 7.07
N ILE A 202 13.16 15.53 7.77
CA ILE A 202 12.72 15.76 9.15
C ILE A 202 11.19 15.96 9.25
N PRO A 203 10.53 16.78 8.40
CA PRO A 203 9.11 17.08 8.60
C PRO A 203 8.16 15.93 8.21
N LYS A 204 8.53 15.11 7.21
CA LYS A 204 7.60 14.16 6.58
C LYS A 204 8.16 12.76 6.31
N GLN A 205 9.45 12.55 6.55
CA GLN A 205 10.17 11.33 6.14
C GLN A 205 10.04 11.09 4.62
N VAL A 206 10.39 9.87 4.18
CA VAL A 206 10.29 9.40 2.79
C VAL A 206 9.67 8.01 2.75
N CYS A 207 9.05 7.65 1.62
CA CYS A 207 8.51 6.31 1.43
C CYS A 207 9.63 5.34 1.02
N TYR A 208 10.21 4.63 1.99
CA TYR A 208 11.27 3.63 1.74
C TYR A 208 10.84 2.53 0.76
N ARG A 209 9.55 2.13 0.80
CA ARG A 209 8.96 1.16 -0.14
C ARG A 209 9.07 1.63 -1.58
N ASP A 210 8.69 2.87 -1.87
CA ASP A 210 8.74 3.41 -3.23
C ASP A 210 10.18 3.62 -3.71
N ILE A 211 11.08 4.03 -2.81
CA ILE A 211 12.52 4.16 -3.10
C ILE A 211 13.09 2.80 -3.48
N VAL A 212 12.89 1.77 -2.65
CA VAL A 212 13.37 0.39 -2.93
C VAL A 212 12.74 -0.16 -4.21
N ARG A 213 11.45 0.10 -4.45
CA ARG A 213 10.77 -0.32 -5.69
C ARG A 213 11.43 0.28 -6.93
N LYS A 214 11.78 1.57 -6.89
CA LYS A 214 12.34 2.29 -8.04
C LYS A 214 13.83 2.03 -8.25
N TYR A 215 14.61 2.05 -7.18
CA TYR A 215 16.07 2.03 -7.25
C TYR A 215 16.68 0.66 -6.90
N GLY A 216 15.89 -0.27 -6.35
CA GLY A 216 16.33 -1.59 -5.93
C GLY A 216 16.70 -1.67 -4.45
N THR A 217 16.80 -2.90 -3.94
CA THR A 217 17.00 -3.20 -2.50
C THR A 217 18.26 -2.61 -1.89
N LYS A 218 19.33 -2.44 -2.69
CA LYS A 218 20.58 -1.84 -2.22
C LYS A 218 20.52 -0.32 -2.06
N HIS A 219 19.57 0.34 -2.72
CA HIS A 219 19.49 1.80 -2.85
C HIS A 219 18.34 2.39 -2.04
N TRP A 220 18.09 1.83 -0.85
CA TRP A 220 16.97 2.19 0.04
C TRP A 220 17.02 3.64 0.55
N ASP A 221 18.18 4.29 0.47
CA ASP A 221 18.47 5.65 0.92
C ASP A 221 18.60 6.67 -0.22
N TYR A 222 18.20 6.28 -1.43
CA TYR A 222 18.13 7.16 -2.58
C TYR A 222 17.00 8.21 -2.42
N PRO A 223 16.96 9.24 -3.28
CA PRO A 223 15.92 10.25 -3.23
C PRO A 223 14.51 9.63 -3.30
N ASP A 224 13.55 10.27 -2.62
CA ASP A 224 12.14 9.96 -2.83
C ASP A 224 11.80 9.99 -4.33
N VAL A 225 10.98 9.06 -4.80
CA VAL A 225 10.66 8.92 -6.23
C VAL A 225 10.00 10.16 -6.83
N ASN A 226 9.37 10.98 -5.98
CA ASN A 226 8.72 12.25 -6.33
C ASN A 226 9.59 13.47 -6.06
N CYS A 227 10.82 13.29 -5.56
CA CYS A 227 11.75 14.39 -5.32
C CYS A 227 12.00 15.17 -6.63
N PRO A 228 11.96 16.51 -6.62
CA PRO A 228 12.23 17.32 -7.81
C PRO A 228 13.69 17.25 -8.28
N LYS A 229 14.58 16.74 -7.43
CA LYS A 229 16.01 16.51 -7.71
C LYS A 229 16.33 15.02 -7.98
N SER A 230 15.32 14.15 -8.02
CA SER A 230 15.54 12.76 -8.44
C SER A 230 15.85 12.76 -9.94
N LEU A 231 17.09 12.44 -10.31
CA LEU A 231 17.42 12.05 -11.68
C LEU A 231 16.82 10.66 -11.98
#